data_AF-A0A9P7AHI6-F1
#
_entry.id   AF-A0A9P7AHI6-F1
#
_cell.length_a   1.000
_cell.length_b   1.000
_cell.length_c   1.000
_cell.angle_alpha   90.00
_cell.angle_beta   90.00
_cell.angle_gamma   90.00
#
_symmetry.space_group_name_H-M   'P 1'
#
loop_
_entity.id
_entity.type
_entity.pdbx_description
1 polymer ?
#
loop_
_entity_poly.entity_id
_entity_poly.type
_entity_poly.pdbx_seq_one_letter_code
_entity_poly.pdbx_strand_id
1 'polypeptide(L)'
;HHLLSSVILHLRYPNAHTHWFSSLLLHLLVEVKDDRFREVMTRVLLERFIVHRPHPWGALVTFIESLRNLKYELIRVAPEVT
;
A
#
# COMPACT_ATOMS: atom_id res chain seq x y z
N HIS A 1 3.73 -12.26 1.91
CA HIS A 1 4.64 -11.55 0.99
C HIS A 1 4.21 -11.69 -0.47
N HIS A 2 4.40 -12.85 -1.13
CA HIS A 2 4.17 -12.98 -2.59
C HIS A 2 2.80 -12.50 -3.12
N LEU A 3 1.70 -12.79 -2.43
CA LEU A 3 0.36 -12.41 -2.86
C LEU A 3 0.16 -10.88 -2.88
N LEU A 4 0.60 -10.18 -1.83
CA LEU A 4 0.58 -8.72 -1.75
C LEU A 4 1.51 -8.09 -2.80
N SER A 5 2.69 -8.67 -3.02
CA SER A 5 3.60 -8.21 -4.08
C SER A 5 2.96 -8.32 -5.46
N SER A 6 2.22 -9.38 -5.76
CA SER A 6 1.48 -9.55 -7.03
C SER A 6 0.33 -8.56 -7.17
N VAL A 7 -0.40 -8.29 -6.09
CA VAL A 7 -1.47 -7.25 -6.07
C VAL A 7 -0.88 -5.88 -6.36
N ILE A 8 0.20 -5.54 -5.67
CA ILE A 8 0.89 -4.27 -5.85
C ILE A 8 1.46 -4.17 -7.27
N LEU A 9 1.99 -5.25 -7.85
CA LEU A 9 2.48 -5.26 -9.25
C LEU A 9 1.44 -4.75 -10.26
N HIS A 10 0.15 -4.98 -10.00
CA HIS A 10 -0.94 -4.52 -10.84
C HIS A 10 -1.27 -3.03 -10.69
N LEU A 11 -0.80 -2.36 -9.64
CA LEU A 11 -0.81 -0.90 -9.51
C LEU A 11 0.22 -0.31 -10.48
N ARG A 12 -0.25 0.09 -11.67
CA ARG A 12 0.60 0.61 -12.76
C ARG A 12 0.14 2.02 -13.14
N TYR A 13 -0.42 2.16 -14.33
CA TYR A 13 -1.02 3.38 -14.85
C TYR A 13 -2.52 3.44 -14.49
N PRO A 14 -3.19 4.60 -14.68
CA PRO A 14 -4.63 4.72 -14.47
C PRO A 14 -5.39 3.70 -15.33
N ASN A 15 -6.00 2.72 -14.68
CA ASN A 15 -6.86 1.73 -15.32
C ASN A 15 -7.85 1.19 -14.26
N ALA A 16 -8.93 0.55 -14.71
CA ALA A 16 -9.96 0.03 -13.82
C ALA A 16 -9.43 -1.00 -12.80
N HIS A 17 -8.43 -1.77 -13.19
CA HIS A 17 -7.78 -2.77 -12.34
C HIS A 17 -6.95 -2.10 -11.24
N THR A 18 -6.11 -1.12 -11.56
CA THR A 18 -5.37 -0.30 -10.59
C THR A 18 -6.32 0.34 -9.58
N HIS A 19 -7.45 0.88 -10.04
CA HIS A 19 -8.45 1.45 -9.14
C HIS A 19 -9.06 0.40 -8.21
N TRP A 20 -9.50 -0.74 -8.75
CA TRP A 20 -10.08 -1.82 -7.96
C TRP A 20 -9.12 -2.38 -6.93
N PHE A 21 -7.86 -2.66 -7.32
CA PHE A 21 -6.84 -3.16 -6.41
C PHE A 21 -6.39 -2.10 -5.39
N SER A 22 -6.37 -0.82 -5.75
CA SER A 22 -6.11 0.28 -4.79
C SER A 22 -7.20 0.33 -3.72
N SER A 23 -8.47 0.32 -4.12
CA SER A 23 -9.59 0.31 -3.17
C SER A 23 -9.62 -0.95 -2.31
N LEU A 24 -9.30 -2.12 -2.89
CA LEU A 24 -9.20 -3.37 -2.15
C LEU A 24 -8.10 -3.33 -1.09
N LEU A 25 -6.90 -2.83 -1.42
CA LEU A 25 -5.79 -2.72 -0.47
C LEU A 25 -6.15 -1.80 0.70
N LEU A 26 -6.77 -0.65 0.40
CA LEU A 26 -7.24 0.27 1.43
C LEU A 26 -8.31 -0.38 2.30
N HIS A 27 -9.27 -1.10 1.71
CA HIS A 27 -10.31 -1.80 2.47
C HIS A 27 -9.71 -2.86 3.41
N LEU A 28 -8.78 -3.68 2.91
CA LEU A 28 -8.09 -4.70 3.70
C LEU A 28 -7.28 -4.10 4.86
N LEU A 29 -6.72 -2.89 4.72
CA LEU A 29 -6.03 -2.20 5.82
C LEU A 29 -6.94 -1.81 6.99
N VAL A 30 -8.24 -1.64 6.74
CA VAL A 30 -9.23 -1.28 7.76
C VAL A 30 -9.91 -2.50 8.35
N GLU A 31 -10.24 -3.48 7.49
CA GLU A 31 -10.98 -4.66 7.90
C GLU A 31 -10.10 -5.66 8.68
N VAL A 32 -8.84 -5.82 8.26
CA VAL A 32 -7.88 -6.73 8.91
C VAL A 32 -7.18 -6.02 10.06
N LYS A 33 -7.60 -6.33 11.29
CA LYS A 33 -6.99 -5.85 12.55
C LYS A 33 -5.79 -6.68 13.03
N ASP A 34 -5.11 -7.35 12.10
CA ASP A 34 -3.90 -8.11 12.39
C ASP A 34 -2.67 -7.24 12.13
N ASP A 35 -1.89 -6.96 13.17
CA ASP A 35 -0.73 -6.07 13.08
C ASP A 35 0.35 -6.60 12.13
N ARG A 36 0.52 -7.93 12.05
CA ARG A 36 1.50 -8.57 11.18
C ARG A 36 1.11 -8.42 9.71
N PHE A 37 -0.17 -8.50 9.38
CA PHE A 37 -0.68 -8.22 8.03
C PHE A 37 -0.42 -6.77 7.63
N ARG A 38 -0.69 -5.81 8.52
CA ARG A 38 -0.46 -4.38 8.28
C ARG A 38 1.02 -4.04 8.12
N GLU A 39 1.89 -4.66 8.91
CA GLU A 39 3.35 -4.53 8.78
C GLU A 39 3.82 -5.04 7.43
N VAL A 40 3.42 -6.26 7.03
CA VAL A 40 3.81 -6.85 5.75
C VAL A 40 3.30 -6.01 4.58
N MET A 41 2.07 -5.48 4.65
CA MET A 41 1.54 -4.63 3.59
C MET A 41 2.33 -3.32 3.47
N THR A 42 2.60 -2.66 4.59
CA THR A 42 3.40 -1.43 4.63
C THR A 42 4.81 -1.68 4.12
N ARG A 43 5.45 -2.78 4.52
CA ARG A 43 6.77 -3.19 4.05
C ARG A 43 6.81 -3.37 2.53
N VAL A 44 5.88 -4.13 1.95
CA VAL A 44 5.86 -4.37 0.49
C VAL A 44 5.57 -3.08 -0.29
N LEU A 45 4.76 -2.17 0.25
CA LEU A 45 4.56 -0.84 -0.34
C LEU A 45 5.87 -0.03 -0.27
N LEU A 46 6.52 0.05 0.89
CA LEU A 46 7.76 0.79 1.10
C LEU A 46 8.93 0.25 0.28
N GLU A 47 9.11 -1.08 0.21
CA GLU A 47 10.11 -1.73 -0.65
C GLU A 47 9.99 -1.24 -2.10
N ARG A 48 8.76 -1.03 -2.59
CA ARG A 48 8.51 -0.54 -3.94
C ARG A 48 8.75 0.95 -4.13
N PHE A 49 8.76 1.74 -3.06
CA PHE A 49 9.16 3.15 -3.08
C PHE A 49 10.67 3.34 -2.99
N ILE A 50 11.36 2.47 -2.23
CA ILE A 50 12.81 2.51 -2.03
C ILE A 50 13.55 2.07 -3.30
N VAL A 51 12.98 1.15 -4.08
CA VAL A 51 13.56 0.72 -5.37
C VAL A 51 13.55 1.85 -6.42
N HIS A 52 14.59 1.88 -7.26
CA HIS A 52 14.86 2.93 -8.25
C HIS A 52 13.67 3.17 -9.22
N ARG A 53 13.47 4.45 -9.56
CA ARG A 53 12.46 4.97 -10.52
C ARG A 53 12.43 4.20 -11.85
N PRO A 54 11.29 4.15 -12.58
CA PRO A 54 10.08 4.95 -12.39
C PRO A 54 9.09 4.34 -11.39
N HIS A 55 8.61 5.17 -10.45
CA HIS A 55 7.55 4.79 -9.53
C HIS A 55 6.20 4.72 -10.27
N PRO A 56 5.45 3.60 -10.15
CA PRO A 56 4.14 3.50 -10.79
C PRO A 56 3.12 4.42 -10.13
N TRP A 57 2.37 5.17 -10.97
CA TRP A 57 1.37 6.14 -10.53
C TRP A 57 0.35 5.53 -9.54
N GLY A 58 -0.11 4.31 -9.80
CA GLY A 58 -1.06 3.62 -8.93
C GLY A 58 -0.55 3.41 -7.51
N ALA A 59 0.74 3.08 -7.34
CA ALA A 59 1.32 2.90 -6.02
C ALA A 59 1.40 4.23 -5.25
N LEU A 60 1.73 5.33 -5.93
CA LEU A 60 1.74 6.68 -5.36
C LEU A 60 0.35 7.09 -4.88
N VAL A 61 -0.70 6.84 -5.67
CA VAL A 61 -2.07 7.19 -5.29
C VAL A 61 -2.51 6.42 -4.04
N THR A 62 -2.31 5.09 -4.02
CA THR A 62 -2.66 4.27 -2.84
C THR A 62 -1.88 4.71 -1.60
N PHE A 63 -0.61 5.09 -1.74
CA PHE A 63 0.22 5.58 -0.64
C PHE A 63 -0.24 6.94 -0.12
N ILE A 64 -0.51 7.90 -1.02
CA ILE A 64 -1.04 9.22 -0.64
C ILE A 64 -2.40 9.07 0.04
N GLU A 65 -3.26 8.17 -0.45
CA GLU A 65 -4.59 7.93 0.12
C GLU A 65 -4.51 7.27 1.49
N SER A 66 -3.55 6.35 1.70
CA SER A 66 -3.26 5.77 3.01
C SER A 66 -2.67 6.78 3.99
N LEU A 67 -1.89 7.77 3.54
CA LEU A 67 -1.34 8.82 4.41
C LEU A 67 -2.36 9.92 4.74
N ARG A 68 -3.24 10.27 3.80
CA ARG A 68 -4.22 11.37 3.96
C ARG A 68 -5.35 11.01 4.92
N ASN A 69 -5.66 9.73 5.08
CA ASN A 69 -6.76 9.29 5.93
C ASN A 69 -6.21 8.66 7.22
N LEU A 70 -6.34 9.39 8.34
CA LEU A 70 -6.02 8.92 9.71
C LEU A 70 -6.72 7.61 10.11
N LYS A 71 -7.73 7.15 9.36
CA LYS A 71 -8.38 5.84 9.53
C LYS A 71 -7.46 4.67 9.13
N TYR A 72 -6.55 4.89 8.19
CA TYR A 72 -5.52 3.93 7.79
C TYR A 72 -4.25 4.33 8.53
N GLU A 73 -4.14 3.99 9.82
CA GLU A 73 -3.00 4.35 10.68
C GLU A 73 -1.67 3.70 10.26
N LEU A 74 -1.18 3.99 9.05
CA LEU A 74 0.10 3.51 8.55
C LEU A 74 1.26 4.01 9.42
N ILE A 75 1.12 5.24 9.96
CA ILE A 75 2.08 5.90 10.86
C ILE A 75 2.25 5.15 12.19
N ARG A 76 1.20 4.48 12.67
CA ARG A 76 1.23 3.75 13.95
C ARG A 76 1.91 2.38 13.83
N VAL A 77 1.97 1.83 12.61
CA VAL A 77 2.56 0.51 12.32
C VAL A 77 4.07 0.60 12.07
N ALA A 78 4.61 1.75 11.66
CA ALA A 78 6.03 1.95 11.40
C ALA A 78 6.63 3.08 12.26
N PRO A 79 6.86 2.86 13.57
CA PRO A 79 7.50 3.85 14.44
C PRO A 79 8.99 4.08 14.10
N GLU A 80 9.62 3.19 13.32
CA GLU A 80 11.06 3.22 12.99
C GLU A 80 11.45 4.24 11.90
N VAL A 81 10.47 4.94 11.30
CA VAL A 81 10.69 5.87 10.17
C VAL A 81 10.69 7.36 10.62
N THR A 82 10.74 7.62 11.93
CA THR A 82 10.86 8.97 12.53
C THR A 82 12.17 9.11 13.28
#